data_AF-A0A920E6W8-F1
#
_entry.id   AF-A0A920E6W8-F1
#
_cell.length_a   1.000
_cell.length_b   1.000
_cell.length_c   1.000
_cell.angle_alpha   90.00
_cell.angle_beta   90.00
_cell.angle_gamma   90.00
#
_symmetry.space_group_name_H-M   'P 1'
#
loop_
_entity.id
_entity.type
_entity.pdbx_description
1 polymer ?
#
loop_
_entity_poly.entity_id
_entity_poly.type
_entity_poly.pdbx_seq_one_letter_code
_entity_poly.pdbx_strand_id
1 'polypeptide(L)'
;MKPLLSINPSTGLEIRSYNQHSNNEIENILNSSIEAQKNWQNTDLKFRLTCVGQLSEILSDSKREYSSLMAEEMGKPFKQGIGEIEKCIWLM
;
A
#
# COMPACT_ATOMS: atom_id res chain seq x y z
N MET A 1 -18.53 -11.20 10.29
CA MET A 1 -18.33 -10.50 9.00
C MET A 1 -17.65 -11.46 8.04
N LYS A 2 -17.92 -11.36 6.73
CA LYS A 2 -17.21 -12.17 5.73
C LYS A 2 -15.78 -11.64 5.55
N PRO A 3 -14.76 -12.49 5.38
CA PRO A 3 -13.40 -12.04 5.12
C PRO A 3 -13.30 -11.27 3.78
N LEU A 4 -12.31 -10.39 3.66
CA LEU A 4 -11.91 -9.81 2.39
C LEU A 4 -11.08 -10.84 1.63
N LEU A 5 -11.47 -11.13 0.40
CA LEU A 5 -10.82 -12.14 -0.42
C LEU A 5 -10.03 -11.48 -1.55
N SER A 6 -8.78 -11.89 -1.70
CA SER A 6 -7.97 -11.62 -2.88
C SER A 6 -8.06 -12.82 -3.81
N ILE A 7 -8.55 -12.63 -5.03
CA ILE A 7 -8.85 -13.70 -5.98
C ILE A 7 -8.13 -13.39 -7.28
N ASN A 8 -7.40 -14.37 -7.80
CA ASN A 8 -6.73 -14.22 -9.08
C ASN A 8 -7.76 -14.23 -10.22
N PRO A 9 -7.92 -13.16 -11.00
CA PRO A 9 -8.98 -13.07 -12.00
C PRO A 9 -8.73 -13.96 -13.23
N SER A 10 -7.49 -14.39 -13.46
CA SER A 10 -7.14 -15.28 -14.58
C SER A 10 -7.38 -16.76 -14.28
N THR A 11 -7.44 -17.15 -12.99
CA THR A 11 -7.63 -18.55 -12.58
C THR A 11 -8.89 -18.79 -11.75
N GLY A 12 -9.45 -17.73 -11.15
CA GLY A 12 -10.56 -17.80 -10.21
C GLY A 12 -10.17 -18.33 -8.81
N LEU A 13 -8.88 -18.59 -8.57
CA LEU A 13 -8.39 -19.14 -7.30
C LEU A 13 -8.17 -18.04 -6.26
N GLU A 14 -8.49 -18.34 -5.00
CA GLU A 14 -8.16 -17.47 -3.87
C GLU A 14 -6.64 -17.41 -3.68
N ILE A 15 -6.10 -16.20 -3.61
CA ILE A 15 -4.70 -15.92 -3.29
C ILE A 15 -4.53 -15.84 -1.78
N ARG A 16 -5.41 -15.06 -1.13
CA ARG A 16 -5.39 -14.85 0.32
C ARG A 16 -6.74 -14.31 0.82
N SER A 17 -7.04 -14.58 2.08
CA SER A 17 -8.16 -13.99 2.82
C SER A 17 -7.66 -13.18 4.01
N TYR A 18 -8.38 -12.10 4.30
CA TYR A 18 -8.07 -11.17 5.39
C TYR A 18 -9.31 -10.93 6.25
N ASN A 19 -9.15 -10.97 7.56
CA ASN A 19 -10.22 -10.60 8.46
C ASN A 19 -10.46 -9.09 8.39
N GLN A 20 -11.72 -8.70 8.43
CA GLN A 20 -12.06 -7.29 8.60
C GLN A 20 -11.75 -6.86 10.03
N HIS A 21 -11.29 -5.62 10.18
CA HIS A 21 -11.10 -5.03 11.50
C HIS A 21 -12.44 -5.01 12.28
N SER A 22 -12.37 -5.34 13.55
CA SER A 22 -13.44 -5.13 14.52
C SER A 22 -13.64 -3.66 14.83
N ASN A 23 -14.80 -3.29 15.39
CA ASN A 23 -15.06 -1.90 15.79
C ASN A 23 -14.00 -1.36 16.75
N ASN A 24 -13.52 -2.19 17.68
CA ASN A 24 -12.46 -1.81 18.63
C ASN A 24 -11.11 -1.58 17.92
N GLU A 25 -10.74 -2.42 16.97
CA GLU A 25 -9.52 -2.21 16.15
C GLU A 25 -9.62 -0.95 15.31
N ILE A 26 -10.79 -0.68 14.71
CA ILE A 26 -11.03 0.55 13.95
C ILE A 26 -10.86 1.77 14.86
N GLU A 27 -11.47 1.78 16.04
CA GLU A 27 -11.35 2.87 17.01
C GLU A 27 -9.89 3.09 17.43
N ASN A 28 -9.14 2.00 17.68
CA ASN A 28 -7.72 2.07 18.02
C ASN A 28 -6.85 2.65 16.88
N ILE A 29 -7.11 2.25 15.63
CA ILE A 29 -6.40 2.78 14.45
C ILE A 29 -6.69 4.27 14.28
N LEU A 30 -7.95 4.69 14.45
CA LEU A 30 -8.34 6.09 14.35
C LEU A 30 -7.66 6.93 15.44
N ASN A 31 -7.70 6.49 16.70
CA ASN A 31 -7.04 7.18 17.80
C ASN A 31 -5.52 7.28 17.58
N SER A 32 -4.88 6.21 17.12
CA SER A 32 -3.45 6.21 16.79
C SER A 32 -3.12 7.19 15.66
N SER A 33 -3.99 7.28 14.65
CA SER A 33 -3.82 8.21 13.53
C SER A 33 -3.94 9.67 13.98
N ILE A 34 -4.86 9.97 14.90
CA ILE A 34 -5.03 11.30 15.49
C ILE A 34 -3.77 11.71 16.27
N GLU A 35 -3.22 10.83 17.11
CA GLU A 35 -1.99 11.12 17.85
C GLU A 35 -0.78 11.25 16.92
N ALA A 36 -0.65 10.40 15.89
CA ALA A 36 0.39 10.52 14.88
C ALA A 36 0.31 11.87 14.14
N GLN A 37 -0.89 12.33 13.79
CA GLN A 37 -1.10 13.63 13.15
C GLN A 37 -0.62 14.80 14.03
N LYS A 38 -0.91 14.77 15.34
CA LYS A 38 -0.43 15.78 16.31
C LYS A 38 1.09 15.80 16.44
N ASN A 39 1.76 14.67 16.24
CA ASN A 39 3.22 14.61 16.19
C ASN A 39 3.75 15.12 14.86
N TRP A 40 3.12 14.70 13.75
CA TRP A 40 3.52 15.10 12.39
C TRP A 40 3.37 16.59 12.13
N GLN A 41 2.34 17.27 12.68
CA GLN A 41 2.21 18.73 12.51
C GLN A 41 3.45 19.51 13.00
N ASN A 42 4.21 18.95 13.94
CA ASN A 42 5.41 19.57 14.51
C ASN A 42 6.71 19.15 13.79
N THR A 43 6.65 18.25 12.80
CA THR A 43 7.82 17.87 12.01
C THR A 43 8.10 18.91 10.93
N ASP A 44 9.38 19.16 10.66
CA ASP A 44 9.79 20.06 9.59
C ASP A 44 9.60 19.45 8.20
N LEU A 45 9.61 20.31 7.19
CA LEU A 45 9.46 19.88 5.80
C LEU A 45 10.60 18.95 5.36
N LYS A 46 11.82 19.16 5.87
CA LYS A 46 13.01 18.37 5.47
C LYS A 46 12.87 16.91 5.88
N PHE A 47 12.38 16.66 7.10
CA PHE A 47 12.07 15.33 7.58
C PHE A 47 11.01 14.65 6.71
N ARG A 48 9.90 15.35 6.41
CA ARG A 48 8.83 14.79 5.57
C ARG A 48 9.32 14.43 4.17
N LEU A 49 10.14 15.30 3.55
CA LEU A 49 10.77 15.03 2.25
C LEU A 49 11.73 13.83 2.31
N THR A 50 12.44 13.65 3.44
CA THR A 50 13.30 12.48 3.65
C THR A 50 12.48 11.18 3.64
N CYS A 51 11.32 11.16 4.30
CA CYS A 51 10.42 10.01 4.28
C CYS A 51 9.87 9.72 2.87
N VAL A 52 9.53 10.74 2.09
CA VAL A 52 9.08 10.58 0.69
C VAL A 52 10.21 10.02 -0.18
N GLY A 53 11.44 10.51 -0.01
CA GLY A 53 12.62 9.94 -0.67
C GLY A 53 12.82 8.46 -0.37
N GLN A 54 12.74 8.07 0.91
CA GLN A 54 12.83 6.66 1.31
C GLN A 54 11.69 5.81 0.72
N LEU A 55 10.47 6.34 0.64
CA LEU A 55 9.36 5.64 0.00
C LEU A 55 9.65 5.36 -1.49
N SER A 56 10.25 6.32 -2.18
CA SER A 56 10.63 6.15 -3.59
C SER A 56 11.67 5.04 -3.80
N GLU A 57 12.63 4.92 -2.87
CA GLU A 57 13.64 3.85 -2.86
C GLU A 57 12.99 2.49 -2.64
N ILE A 58 12.11 2.37 -1.64
CA ILE A 58 11.37 1.14 -1.34
C ILE A 58 10.53 0.70 -2.55
N LEU A 59 9.82 1.63 -3.19
CA LEU A 59 9.03 1.33 -4.39
C LEU A 59 9.92 0.87 -5.56
N SER A 60 11.12 1.44 -5.69
CA SER A 60 12.07 1.04 -6.73
C SER A 60 12.57 -0.39 -6.49
N ASP A 61 12.92 -0.72 -5.24
CA ASP A 61 13.45 -2.03 -4.86
C ASP A 61 12.39 -3.14 -4.97
N SER A 62 11.16 -2.86 -4.52
CA SER A 62 10.02 -3.79 -4.56
C SER A 62 9.23 -3.74 -5.88
N LYS A 63 9.73 -3.03 -6.90
CA LYS A 63 9.00 -2.76 -8.15
C LYS A 63 8.44 -4.03 -8.82
N ARG A 64 9.25 -5.10 -8.90
CA ARG A 64 8.81 -6.37 -9.49
C ARG A 64 7.77 -7.06 -8.64
N GLU A 65 7.97 -7.10 -7.33
CA GLU A 65 7.07 -7.76 -6.38
C GLU A 65 5.67 -7.13 -6.43
N TYR A 66 5.58 -5.80 -6.31
CA TYR A 66 4.30 -5.11 -6.37
C TYR A 66 3.63 -5.20 -7.74
N SER A 67 4.41 -5.23 -8.83
CA SER A 67 3.85 -5.45 -10.18
C SER A 67 3.29 -6.86 -10.35
N SER A 68 3.93 -7.87 -9.77
CA SER A 68 3.40 -9.24 -9.73
C SER A 68 2.12 -9.31 -8.91
N LEU A 69 2.09 -8.64 -7.75
CA LEU A 69 0.88 -8.58 -6.93
C LEU A 69 -0.30 -7.95 -7.68
N MET A 70 -0.09 -6.84 -8.40
CA MET A 70 -1.11 -6.25 -9.26
C MET A 70 -1.57 -7.18 -10.39
N ALA A 71 -0.66 -7.98 -10.95
CA ALA A 71 -1.03 -8.97 -11.96
C ALA A 71 -1.87 -10.11 -11.36
N GLU A 72 -1.49 -10.57 -10.18
CA GLU A 72 -2.16 -11.67 -9.49
C GLU A 72 -3.52 -11.25 -8.94
N GLU A 73 -3.62 -10.14 -8.21
CA GLU A 73 -4.86 -9.78 -7.49
C GLU A 73 -5.91 -9.10 -8.39
N MET A 74 -5.48 -8.43 -9.46
CA MET A 74 -6.37 -7.61 -10.31
C MET A 74 -6.15 -7.78 -11.81
N GLY A 75 -5.27 -8.69 -12.24
CA GLY A 75 -5.11 -9.05 -13.65
C GLY A 75 -4.37 -8.00 -14.48
N LYS A 76 -3.73 -7.03 -13.84
CA LYS A 76 -2.99 -5.98 -14.55
C LYS A 76 -1.78 -6.59 -15.26
N PRO A 77 -1.55 -6.31 -16.56
CA PRO A 77 -0.34 -6.77 -17.22
C PRO A 77 0.91 -6.31 -16.48
N PHE A 78 1.84 -7.23 -16.18
CA PHE A 78 3.03 -6.96 -15.36
C PHE A 78 3.80 -5.69 -15.80
N LYS A 79 4.00 -5.50 -17.11
CA LYS A 79 4.68 -4.31 -17.66
C LYS A 79 3.94 -2.99 -17.34
N GLN A 80 2.61 -3.01 -17.25
CA GLN A 80 1.82 -1.85 -16.85
C GLN A 80 1.90 -1.61 -15.34
N GLY A 81 2.02 -2.66 -14.52
CA GLY A 81 2.32 -2.53 -13.09
C GLY A 81 3.67 -1.85 -12.85
N ILE A 82 4.71 -2.26 -13.59
CA ILE A 82 6.03 -1.61 -13.56
C ILE A 82 5.90 -0.10 -13.86
N GLY A 83 5.17 0.24 -14.93
CA GLY A 83 4.94 1.63 -15.31
C GLY A 83 4.11 2.43 -14.29
N GLU A 84 3.18 1.80 -13.58
CA GLU A 84 2.44 2.46 -12.50
C GLU A 84 3.35 2.79 -11.32
N ILE A 85 4.22 1.87 -10.92
CA ILE A 85 5.18 2.11 -9.82
C ILE A 85 6.18 3.19 -10.23
N GLU A 86 6.68 3.16 -11.46
CA GLU A 86 7.57 4.21 -11.98
C GLU A 86 6.89 5.58 -12.03
N LYS A 87 5.60 5.63 -12.37
CA LYS A 87 4.80 6.86 -12.31
C LYS A 87 4.65 7.36 -10.87
N CYS A 88 4.43 6.47 -9.90
CA CYS A 88 4.35 6.83 -8.48
C CYS A 88 5.69 7.41 -7.98
N ILE A 89 6.81 6.74 -8.28
CA ILE A 89 8.17 7.21 -7.94
C ILE A 89 8.44 8.58 -8.58
N TRP A 90 8.02 8.79 -9.83
CA TRP A 90 8.23 10.05 -10.54
C TRP A 90 7.46 11.25 -9.96
N LEU A 91 6.31 11.01 -9.31
CA LEU A 91 5.46 12.06 -8.72
C LEU A 91 5.85 12.44 -7.27
N MET A 92 6.77 11.70 -6.65
CA MET A 92 7.28 11.93 -5.30
C MET A 92 8.32 13.04 -5.28
#